data_AF-A0A5E4B1N0-F1
#
_entry.id   AF-A0A5E4B1N0-F1
#
_cell.length_a   1.000
_cell.length_b   1.000
_cell.length_c   1.000
_cell.angle_alpha   90.00
_cell.angle_beta   90.00
_cell.angle_gamma   90.00
#
_symmetry.space_group_name_H-M   'P 1'
#
loop_
_entity.id
_entity.type
_entity.pdbx_description
1 polymer ?
#
loop_
_entity_poly.entity_id
_entity_poly.type
_entity_poly.pdbx_seq_one_letter_code
_entity_poly.pdbx_strand_id
1 'polypeptide(L)'
;MRNWLVLLCPCVLGAALHLWLRLRSAPPARAPGAGAADSQAFFHQWKSSHYDVVVGVLSARSNRELRDAIRNTWLKHSLRHPALSQRVLVKFIIGARGCDVPVEDREDPYSCRLLNISNPVLNQEIEAFSLSEEGSSGLSEARVVSVSFRVLHPIVITSLGVFYEASDEGFQRNITVKLYQAEQEEALFTARFSPPSCGVQVNKLWYKPVEQFILPESFEGTVVWESQDLHGLVSGNLHRVTVHDGGGVLRVITAGEGALPHEFMEGVEGVAGGFIYTIQEGDALLRSLHSRPQRLADHIRSLHEEDALLTEESSVHGDIVFVDVVDTYRNVPAKLLNFYRWTVETTSFSLLLKTDDDCYIDLEAVFKRISQKNLDGPNVWWGK
;
A
#
# COMPACT_ATOMS: atom_id res chain seq x y z
N MET A 1 -5.93 -43.15 -54.27
CA MET A 1 -6.60 -41.89 -54.64
C MET A 1 -7.68 -41.57 -53.61
N ARG A 2 -7.45 -40.59 -52.73
CA ARG A 2 -8.48 -40.07 -51.81
C ARG A 2 -8.23 -38.58 -51.59
N ASN A 3 -9.17 -37.78 -52.10
CA ASN A 3 -9.14 -36.33 -52.27
C ASN A 3 -8.82 -35.56 -50.98
N TRP A 4 -7.75 -34.75 -51.00
CA TRP A 4 -7.47 -33.71 -50.00
C TRP A 4 -8.16 -32.36 -50.33
N LEU A 5 -8.94 -32.29 -51.40
CA LEU A 5 -9.57 -31.07 -51.91
C LEU A 5 -10.86 -30.63 -51.17
N VAL A 6 -11.35 -31.39 -50.17
CA VAL A 6 -12.63 -31.06 -49.49
C VAL A 6 -12.44 -30.37 -48.14
N LEU A 7 -11.23 -30.36 -47.56
CA LEU A 7 -10.99 -29.78 -46.23
C LEU A 7 -10.53 -28.32 -46.22
N LEU A 8 -10.14 -27.75 -47.37
CA LEU A 8 -9.68 -26.35 -47.47
C LEU A 8 -10.79 -25.35 -47.85
N CYS A 9 -11.97 -25.83 -48.24
CA CYS A 9 -13.05 -24.98 -48.74
C CYS A 9 -13.76 -24.12 -47.65
N PRO A 10 -14.03 -24.61 -46.42
CA PRO A 10 -14.76 -23.82 -45.43
C PRO A 10 -13.93 -22.65 -44.84
N CYS A 11 -12.62 -22.84 -44.67
CA CYS A 11 -11.75 -21.84 -44.05
C CYS A 11 -11.46 -20.66 -44.98
N VAL A 12 -11.33 -20.92 -46.28
CA VAL A 12 -11.11 -19.87 -47.28
C VAL A 12 -12.39 -19.04 -47.51
N LEU A 13 -13.56 -19.68 -47.47
CA LEU A 13 -14.85 -18.98 -47.54
C LEU A 13 -15.10 -18.10 -46.29
N GLY A 14 -14.74 -18.58 -45.10
CA GLY A 14 -14.85 -17.80 -43.85
C GLY A 14 -13.96 -16.56 -43.85
N ALA A 15 -12.72 -16.68 -44.32
CA ALA A 15 -11.79 -15.54 -44.43
C ALA A 15 -12.25 -14.51 -45.48
N ALA A 16 -12.76 -14.98 -46.63
CA ALA A 16 -13.29 -14.12 -47.68
C ALA A 16 -14.56 -13.36 -47.23
N LEU A 17 -15.46 -14.01 -46.49
CA LEU A 17 -16.66 -13.39 -45.95
C LEU A 17 -16.33 -12.29 -44.91
N HIS A 18 -15.35 -12.55 -44.03
CA HIS A 18 -14.89 -11.57 -43.05
C HIS A 18 -14.22 -10.35 -43.69
N LEU A 19 -13.42 -10.56 -44.74
CA LEU A 19 -12.76 -9.47 -45.47
C LEU A 19 -13.79 -8.64 -46.26
N TRP A 20 -14.79 -9.31 -46.85
CA TRP A 20 -15.88 -8.66 -47.58
C TRP A 20 -16.81 -7.84 -46.68
N LEU A 21 -17.11 -8.32 -45.47
CA LEU A 21 -17.88 -7.59 -44.46
C LEU A 21 -17.14 -6.36 -43.94
N ARG A 22 -15.80 -6.43 -43.76
CA ARG A 22 -14.99 -5.26 -43.37
C ARG A 22 -14.84 -4.22 -44.48
N LEU A 23 -14.87 -4.62 -45.75
CA LEU A 23 -14.76 -3.70 -46.89
C LEU A 23 -16.09 -3.02 -47.25
N ARG A 24 -17.23 -3.49 -46.73
CA ARG A 24 -18.57 -2.92 -46.98
C ARG A 24 -19.13 -2.08 -45.83
N SER A 25 -18.51 -2.10 -44.65
CA SER A 25 -18.91 -1.23 -43.55
C SER A 25 -18.47 0.21 -43.81
N ALA A 26 -19.41 1.05 -44.27
CA ALA A 26 -19.25 2.49 -44.29
C ALA A 26 -19.07 3.03 -42.85
N PRO A 27 -18.25 4.07 -42.63
CA PRO A 27 -18.11 4.68 -41.31
C PRO A 27 -19.43 5.35 -40.88
N PRO A 28 -19.74 5.40 -39.57
CA PRO A 28 -20.97 6.01 -39.08
C PRO A 28 -21.01 7.51 -39.43
N ALA A 29 -22.20 7.97 -39.81
CA ALA A 29 -22.47 9.35 -40.20
C ALA A 29 -22.16 10.33 -39.06
N ARG A 30 -21.37 11.36 -39.37
CA ARG A 30 -21.21 12.57 -38.54
C ARG A 30 -22.49 13.40 -38.61
N ALA A 31 -22.98 13.84 -37.45
CA ALA A 31 -24.00 14.88 -37.35
C ALA A 31 -23.47 16.23 -37.92
N PRO A 32 -24.29 17.03 -38.60
CA PRO A 32 -23.84 18.25 -39.26
C PRO A 32 -23.92 19.48 -38.36
N GLY A 33 -22.86 20.31 -38.38
CA GLY A 33 -22.95 21.73 -38.04
C GLY A 33 -21.86 22.27 -37.12
N ALA A 34 -20.73 22.71 -37.69
CA ALA A 34 -20.16 24.06 -37.52
C ALA A 34 -18.71 24.14 -38.06
N GLY A 35 -18.54 24.95 -39.12
CA GLY A 35 -17.31 25.73 -39.38
C GLY A 35 -16.07 25.00 -39.87
N ALA A 36 -15.82 25.04 -41.18
CA ALA A 36 -14.50 24.82 -41.75
C ALA A 36 -13.59 26.03 -41.44
N ALA A 37 -12.44 25.79 -40.78
CA ALA A 37 -11.28 26.67 -40.83
C ALA A 37 -10.02 25.86 -40.48
N ASP A 38 -9.10 25.85 -41.44
CA ASP A 38 -7.67 25.51 -41.37
C ASP A 38 -7.21 24.25 -40.62
N SER A 39 -7.06 23.21 -41.43
CA SER A 39 -6.19 22.07 -41.19
C SER A 39 -4.72 22.50 -41.30
N GLN A 40 -4.14 22.97 -40.20
CA GLN A 40 -2.70 22.84 -39.94
C GLN A 40 -2.52 22.12 -38.60
N ALA A 41 -2.75 20.81 -38.65
CA ALA A 41 -2.18 19.93 -37.64
C ALA A 41 -0.65 20.04 -37.72
N PHE A 42 -0.07 20.77 -36.78
CA PHE A 42 1.36 20.77 -36.49
C PHE A 42 1.75 19.36 -36.02
N PHE A 43 1.90 18.42 -36.96
CA PHE A 43 2.73 17.26 -36.75
C PHE A 43 4.17 17.75 -36.72
N HIS A 44 4.66 18.11 -35.53
CA HIS A 44 6.09 18.23 -35.30
C HIS A 44 6.71 16.88 -35.65
N GLN A 45 7.40 16.85 -36.79
CA GLN A 45 8.17 15.73 -37.29
C GLN A 45 9.33 15.48 -36.31
N TRP A 46 9.10 14.67 -35.28
CA TRP A 46 10.13 14.30 -34.32
C TRP A 46 11.16 13.42 -35.04
N LYS A 47 12.30 14.01 -35.41
CA LYS A 47 13.49 13.21 -35.75
C LYS A 47 13.81 12.40 -34.50
N SER A 48 13.69 11.07 -34.59
CA SER A 48 14.09 10.17 -33.51
C SER A 48 15.59 10.35 -33.22
N SER A 49 15.90 11.17 -32.22
CA SER A 49 17.22 11.23 -31.61
C SER A 49 17.33 10.04 -30.67
N HIS A 50 18.30 9.17 -30.93
CA HIS A 50 18.65 8.10 -29.99
C HIS A 50 19.48 8.70 -28.85
N TYR A 51 19.16 8.36 -27.61
CA TYR A 51 19.91 8.75 -26.42
C TYR A 51 20.71 7.58 -25.87
N ASP A 52 21.97 7.82 -25.51
CA ASP A 52 22.78 6.77 -24.89
C ASP A 52 22.27 6.48 -23.46
N VAL A 53 21.90 7.52 -22.73
CA VAL A 53 21.39 7.41 -21.35
C VAL A 53 20.17 8.30 -21.17
N VAL A 54 19.05 7.71 -20.72
CA VAL A 54 17.93 8.46 -20.16
C VAL A 54 18.04 8.43 -18.64
N VAL A 55 17.99 9.60 -18.01
CA VAL A 55 18.00 9.75 -16.55
C VAL A 55 16.60 10.10 -16.08
N GLY A 56 15.98 9.19 -15.33
CA GLY A 56 14.74 9.42 -14.60
C GLY A 56 15.03 9.84 -13.16
N VAL A 57 14.69 11.08 -12.83
CA VAL A 57 14.83 11.65 -11.49
C VAL A 57 13.48 11.55 -10.78
N LEU A 58 13.35 10.69 -9.77
CA LEU A 58 12.16 10.67 -8.93
C LEU A 58 12.09 11.96 -8.11
N SER A 59 10.98 12.68 -8.23
CA SER A 59 10.77 13.90 -7.46
C SER A 59 9.34 13.97 -6.94
N ALA A 60 9.16 14.37 -5.68
CA ALA A 60 7.82 14.63 -5.14
C ALA A 60 7.27 15.94 -5.74
N ARG A 61 5.95 16.05 -5.82
CA ARG A 61 5.24 17.23 -6.34
C ARG A 61 5.74 18.55 -5.72
N SER A 62 5.85 18.57 -4.39
CA SER A 62 6.32 19.70 -3.59
C SER A 62 7.81 20.05 -3.74
N ASN A 63 8.65 19.16 -4.30
CA ASN A 63 10.12 19.30 -4.30
C ASN A 63 10.67 20.24 -5.39
N ARG A 64 10.01 21.38 -5.63
CA ARG A 64 10.44 22.34 -6.66
C ARG A 64 11.87 22.83 -6.46
N GLU A 65 12.24 23.14 -5.22
CA GLU A 65 13.59 23.63 -4.90
C GLU A 65 14.69 22.59 -5.23
N LEU A 66 14.43 21.30 -5.00
CA LEU A 66 15.36 20.23 -5.35
C LEU A 66 15.51 20.08 -6.87
N ARG A 67 14.39 20.16 -7.60
CA ARG A 67 14.41 20.18 -9.07
C ARG A 67 15.19 21.37 -9.59
N ASP A 68 14.99 22.56 -9.02
CA ASP A 68 15.72 23.76 -9.39
C ASP A 68 17.22 23.66 -9.04
N ALA A 69 17.58 23.03 -7.93
CA ALA A 69 18.97 22.75 -7.60
C ALA A 69 19.62 21.82 -8.64
N ILE A 70 18.94 20.76 -9.06
CA ILE A 70 19.41 19.86 -10.13
C ILE A 70 19.57 20.63 -11.44
N ARG A 71 18.53 21.37 -11.85
CA ARG A 71 18.54 22.24 -13.05
C ARG A 71 19.72 23.19 -13.03
N ASN A 72 20.03 23.81 -11.89
CA ASN A 72 21.09 24.80 -11.78
C ASN A 72 22.49 24.20 -11.60
N THR A 73 22.60 22.88 -11.41
CA THR A 73 23.87 22.17 -11.20
C THR A 73 24.21 21.22 -12.34
N TRP A 74 24.14 19.90 -12.11
CA TRP A 74 24.64 18.87 -13.02
C TRP A 74 23.78 18.73 -14.28
N LEU A 75 22.49 19.04 -14.24
CA LEU A 75 21.65 19.06 -15.43
C LEU A 75 22.06 20.21 -16.38
N LYS A 76 22.26 21.43 -15.87
CA LYS A 76 22.79 22.53 -16.68
C LYS A 76 24.17 22.24 -17.24
N HIS A 77 25.02 21.53 -16.49
CA HIS A 77 26.29 21.06 -16.99
C HIS A 77 26.11 20.08 -18.16
N SER A 78 25.25 19.07 -18.03
CA SER A 78 25.01 18.07 -19.09
C SER A 78 24.50 18.69 -20.39
N LEU A 79 23.61 19.68 -20.30
CA LEU A 79 23.04 20.39 -21.45
C LEU A 79 24.07 21.26 -22.18
N ARG A 80 25.09 21.78 -21.47
CA ARG A 80 26.15 22.63 -22.05
C ARG A 80 27.37 21.84 -22.52
N HIS A 81 27.56 20.63 -22.01
CA HIS A 81 28.74 19.83 -22.28
C HIS A 81 28.68 19.24 -23.70
N PRO A 82 29.67 19.52 -24.59
CA PRO A 82 29.62 19.12 -26.01
C PRO A 82 29.47 17.61 -26.23
N ALA A 83 30.05 16.81 -25.33
CA ALA A 83 29.98 15.35 -25.44
C ALA A 83 28.73 14.73 -24.80
N LEU A 84 27.94 15.46 -24.01
CA LEU A 84 26.79 14.91 -23.27
C LEU A 84 25.44 15.43 -23.77
N SER A 85 25.40 16.68 -24.26
CA SER A 85 24.15 17.41 -24.54
C SER A 85 23.24 16.75 -25.57
N GLN A 86 23.78 15.93 -26.48
CA GLN A 86 23.02 15.17 -27.47
C GLN A 86 22.81 13.70 -27.09
N ARG A 87 23.49 13.21 -26.04
CA ARG A 87 23.51 11.79 -25.64
C ARG A 87 22.67 11.50 -24.41
N VAL A 88 22.39 12.52 -23.59
CA VAL A 88 21.68 12.37 -22.32
C VAL A 88 20.34 13.08 -22.36
N LEU A 89 19.28 12.36 -22.03
CA LEU A 89 17.96 12.94 -21.74
C LEU A 89 17.73 12.86 -20.24
N VAL A 90 17.38 13.97 -19.60
CA VAL A 90 17.01 13.99 -18.17
C VAL A 90 15.54 14.37 -18.04
N LYS A 91 14.80 13.61 -17.25
CA LYS A 91 13.38 13.86 -16.94
C LYS A 91 13.09 13.69 -15.46
N PHE A 92 12.35 14.63 -14.89
CA PHE A 92 11.75 14.49 -13.57
C PHE A 92 10.46 13.66 -13.67
N ILE A 93 10.33 12.68 -12.80
CA ILE A 93 9.16 11.80 -12.73
C ILE A 93 8.30 12.29 -11.58
N ILE A 94 7.07 12.72 -11.89
CA ILE A 94 6.13 13.26 -10.89
C ILE A 94 4.79 12.56 -11.06
N GLY A 95 4.12 12.23 -9.95
CA GLY A 95 2.76 11.70 -10.00
C GLY A 95 1.78 12.78 -10.43
N ALA A 96 0.94 12.45 -11.42
CA ALA A 96 -0.02 13.38 -12.00
C ALA A 96 -1.05 13.89 -10.99
N ARG A 97 -1.30 13.13 -9.91
CA ARG A 97 -2.30 13.46 -8.89
C ARG A 97 -1.66 13.63 -7.52
N GLY A 98 -2.04 14.68 -6.80
CA GLY A 98 -1.77 14.79 -5.36
C GLY A 98 -2.67 13.86 -4.56
N CYS A 99 -2.27 13.53 -3.33
CA CYS A 99 -3.14 12.78 -2.42
C CYS A 99 -4.17 13.72 -1.80
N ASP A 100 -5.46 13.43 -1.97
CA ASP A 100 -6.61 14.20 -1.48
C ASP A 100 -6.84 14.08 0.04
N VAL A 101 -6.14 13.16 0.69
CA VAL A 101 -6.17 13.00 2.15
C VAL A 101 -5.05 13.82 2.81
N PRO A 102 -5.37 14.75 3.74
CA PRO A 102 -4.37 15.45 4.56
C PRO A 102 -3.47 14.47 5.31
N VAL A 103 -2.20 14.83 5.56
CA VAL A 103 -1.22 13.90 6.15
C VAL A 103 -1.66 13.39 7.52
N GLU A 104 -2.26 14.25 8.33
CA GLU A 104 -2.75 13.99 9.68
C GLU A 104 -3.99 13.08 9.71
N ASP A 105 -4.65 12.91 8.56
CA ASP A 105 -5.87 12.11 8.42
C ASP A 105 -5.61 10.80 7.67
N ARG A 106 -4.34 10.45 7.41
CA ARG A 106 -3.97 9.19 6.75
C ARG A 106 -3.82 8.04 7.73
N GLU A 107 -4.06 6.82 7.26
CA GLU A 107 -3.77 5.58 8.01
C GLU A 107 -2.27 5.39 8.25
N ASP A 108 -1.44 5.90 7.34
CA ASP A 108 0.00 6.00 7.51
C ASP A 108 0.53 7.17 6.67
N PRO A 109 1.61 7.85 7.08
CA PRO A 109 2.09 9.07 6.41
C PRO A 109 2.50 8.84 4.95
N TYR A 110 2.78 7.59 4.57
CA TYR A 110 3.33 7.21 3.27
C TYR A 110 2.28 6.78 2.24
N SER A 111 1.01 6.59 2.64
CA SER A 111 -0.08 6.19 1.76
C SER A 111 -1.05 7.33 1.46
N CYS A 112 -2.05 7.06 0.61
CA CYS A 112 -3.21 7.94 0.42
C CYS A 112 -4.49 7.23 0.84
N ARG A 113 -4.52 6.75 2.09
CA ARG A 113 -5.68 6.07 2.67
C ARG A 113 -6.16 6.84 3.87
N LEU A 114 -7.46 7.15 3.91
CA LEU A 114 -8.08 7.84 5.03
C LEU A 114 -8.05 6.95 6.29
N LEU A 115 -7.68 7.54 7.43
CA LEU A 115 -7.77 6.92 8.74
C LEU A 115 -9.23 6.70 9.11
N ASN A 116 -9.64 5.43 9.08
CA ASN A 116 -11.02 5.00 9.29
C ASN A 116 -11.40 4.94 10.78
N ILE A 117 -11.30 6.07 11.47
CA ILE A 117 -11.76 6.26 12.85
C ILE A 117 -12.88 7.30 12.81
N SER A 118 -14.04 6.97 13.40
CA SER A 118 -15.20 7.88 13.40
C SER A 118 -15.71 8.21 14.78
N ASN A 119 -15.88 7.21 15.65
CA ASN A 119 -16.53 7.38 16.95
C ASN A 119 -15.73 6.67 18.05
N PRO A 120 -14.61 7.24 18.51
CA PRO A 120 -13.77 6.60 19.52
C PRO A 120 -14.52 6.45 20.84
N VAL A 121 -14.41 5.28 21.47
CA VAL A 121 -15.01 5.01 22.79
C VAL A 121 -14.12 5.62 23.88
N LEU A 122 -14.62 6.68 24.53
CA LEU A 122 -13.82 7.47 25.48
C LEU A 122 -13.97 7.02 26.93
N ASN A 123 -12.87 7.12 27.68
CA ASN A 123 -12.80 6.98 29.14
C ASN A 123 -13.42 5.70 29.70
N GLN A 124 -13.39 4.62 28.92
CA GLN A 124 -13.97 3.33 29.26
C GLN A 124 -13.04 2.20 28.81
N GLU A 125 -13.08 1.09 29.53
CA GLU A 125 -12.44 -0.16 29.12
C GLU A 125 -13.29 -0.86 28.05
N ILE A 126 -12.61 -1.41 27.03
CA ILE A 126 -13.23 -2.03 25.87
C ILE A 126 -12.78 -3.49 25.82
N GLU A 127 -13.73 -4.42 25.81
CA GLU A 127 -13.47 -5.83 25.54
C GLU A 127 -13.35 -6.05 24.03
N ALA A 128 -12.14 -6.33 23.52
CA ALA A 128 -11.90 -6.41 22.08
C ALA A 128 -12.73 -7.48 21.35
N PHE A 129 -13.10 -8.56 22.05
CA PHE A 129 -13.83 -9.69 21.49
C PHE A 129 -14.97 -10.12 22.39
N SER A 130 -16.13 -10.42 21.79
CA SER A 130 -17.29 -10.98 22.50
C SER A 130 -17.91 -12.13 21.71
N LEU A 131 -18.36 -13.17 22.42
CA LEU A 131 -19.03 -14.33 21.84
C LEU A 131 -20.50 -14.02 21.56
N SER A 132 -20.96 -14.25 20.34
CA SER A 132 -22.39 -14.18 19.99
C SER A 132 -23.15 -15.36 20.60
N GLU A 133 -24.33 -15.09 21.18
CA GLU A 133 -25.09 -16.07 21.96
C GLU A 133 -25.70 -17.21 21.13
N GLU A 134 -25.75 -17.10 19.80
CA GLU A 134 -26.43 -18.07 18.92
C GLU A 134 -25.49 -19.06 18.21
N GLY A 135 -24.18 -19.00 18.46
CA GLY A 135 -23.21 -19.94 17.89
C GLY A 135 -22.68 -20.89 18.94
N SER A 136 -23.10 -22.15 18.93
CA SER A 136 -22.51 -23.23 19.73
C SER A 136 -20.98 -23.13 19.73
N SER A 137 -20.40 -22.80 20.88
CA SER A 137 -18.96 -22.82 21.15
C SER A 137 -18.46 -24.24 20.88
N GLY A 138 -17.98 -24.51 19.68
CA GLY A 138 -17.33 -25.78 19.40
C GLY A 138 -16.01 -25.80 20.14
N LEU A 139 -15.79 -26.80 20.99
CA LEU A 139 -14.44 -27.15 21.44
C LEU A 139 -13.59 -27.33 20.18
N SER A 140 -12.57 -26.48 20.01
CA SER A 140 -11.58 -26.69 18.98
C SER A 140 -10.48 -27.56 19.58
N GLU A 141 -10.10 -28.62 18.88
CA GLU A 141 -8.95 -29.44 19.28
C GLU A 141 -7.61 -28.68 19.13
N ALA A 142 -7.65 -27.46 18.57
CA ALA A 142 -6.48 -26.60 18.43
C ALA A 142 -5.88 -26.27 19.81
N ARG A 143 -4.60 -26.61 19.98
CA ARG A 143 -3.83 -26.29 21.19
C ARG A 143 -3.29 -24.87 21.18
N VAL A 144 -3.07 -24.32 19.99
CA VAL A 144 -2.56 -22.98 19.78
C VAL A 144 -3.51 -22.26 18.84
N VAL A 145 -4.01 -21.12 19.30
CA VAL A 145 -4.91 -20.25 18.54
C VAL A 145 -4.33 -18.84 18.59
N SER A 146 -4.35 -18.12 17.47
CA SER A 146 -3.79 -16.78 17.40
C SER A 146 -4.63 -15.82 16.58
N VAL A 147 -4.59 -14.54 16.98
CA VAL A 147 -5.15 -13.41 16.23
C VAL A 147 -4.12 -12.30 16.13
N SER A 148 -3.95 -11.77 14.94
CA SER A 148 -3.11 -10.60 14.69
C SER A 148 -3.97 -9.35 14.58
N PHE A 149 -3.44 -8.22 15.03
CA PHE A 149 -4.12 -6.93 14.95
C PHE A 149 -3.11 -5.81 14.73
N ARG A 150 -3.60 -4.71 14.17
CA ARG A 150 -2.86 -3.47 13.98
C ARG A 150 -3.53 -2.35 14.77
N VAL A 151 -2.71 -1.55 15.44
CA VAL A 151 -3.14 -0.35 16.16
C VAL A 151 -3.14 0.83 15.20
N LEU A 152 -4.28 1.51 15.09
CA LEU A 152 -4.47 2.69 14.23
C LEU A 152 -4.47 4.01 15.03
N HIS A 153 -4.62 3.93 16.35
CA HIS A 153 -4.43 5.03 17.29
C HIS A 153 -3.93 4.46 18.62
N PRO A 154 -3.02 5.12 19.36
CA PRO A 154 -2.44 4.55 20.57
C PRO A 154 -3.45 4.00 21.58
N ILE A 155 -3.22 2.77 22.04
CA ILE A 155 -4.05 2.07 23.04
C ILE A 155 -3.20 1.53 24.18
N VAL A 156 -3.84 1.23 25.31
CA VAL A 156 -3.21 0.53 26.44
C VAL A 156 -3.99 -0.74 26.71
N ILE A 157 -3.35 -1.90 26.60
CA ILE A 157 -3.96 -3.18 27.01
C ILE A 157 -3.82 -3.30 28.53
N THR A 158 -4.95 -3.49 29.22
CA THR A 158 -5.01 -3.58 30.69
C THR A 158 -5.11 -5.02 31.17
N SER A 159 -5.78 -5.89 30.41
CA SER A 159 -5.98 -7.30 30.78
C SER A 159 -5.98 -8.21 29.57
N LEU A 160 -5.51 -9.45 29.77
CA LEU A 160 -5.68 -10.56 28.83
C LEU A 160 -6.72 -11.53 29.36
N GLY A 161 -7.44 -12.20 28.47
CA GLY A 161 -8.53 -13.09 28.85
C GLY A 161 -8.65 -14.34 27.98
N VAL A 162 -9.38 -15.31 28.52
CA VAL A 162 -9.63 -16.63 27.94
C VAL A 162 -11.12 -16.94 27.90
N PHE A 163 -11.56 -17.56 26.80
CA PHE A 163 -12.89 -18.15 26.74
C PHE A 163 -12.94 -19.38 27.63
N TYR A 164 -14.10 -19.62 28.24
CA TYR A 164 -14.34 -20.84 28.98
C TYR A 164 -15.76 -21.32 28.76
N GLU A 165 -15.95 -22.63 28.86
CA GLU A 165 -17.25 -23.25 28.87
C GLU A 165 -17.75 -23.26 30.31
N ALA A 166 -18.94 -22.70 30.54
CA ALA A 166 -19.53 -22.65 31.88
C ALA A 166 -19.81 -24.10 32.34
N SER A 167 -19.00 -24.57 33.29
CA SER A 167 -19.26 -25.78 34.05
C SER A 167 -19.44 -25.42 35.52
N ASP A 168 -20.26 -26.18 36.25
CA ASP A 168 -20.50 -25.98 37.68
C ASP A 168 -19.22 -26.17 38.54
N GLU A 169 -18.14 -26.66 37.95
CA GLU A 169 -16.87 -26.97 38.62
C GLU A 169 -15.80 -25.86 38.49
N GLY A 170 -16.12 -24.71 37.90
CA GLY A 170 -15.20 -23.57 37.79
C GLY A 170 -14.12 -23.75 36.70
N PHE A 171 -13.04 -22.96 36.78
CA PHE A 171 -11.98 -22.97 35.77
C PHE A 171 -11.00 -24.14 35.98
N GLN A 172 -10.95 -25.08 35.04
CA GLN A 172 -10.24 -26.37 35.20
C GLN A 172 -9.05 -26.57 34.23
N ARG A 173 -8.63 -25.54 33.48
CA ARG A 173 -7.61 -25.67 32.42
C ARG A 173 -6.33 -24.90 32.71
N ASN A 174 -5.24 -25.28 32.05
CA ASN A 174 -3.97 -24.55 32.06
C ASN A 174 -3.73 -23.88 30.71
N ILE A 175 -3.98 -22.57 30.65
CA ILE A 175 -3.90 -21.79 29.41
C ILE A 175 -2.91 -20.64 29.61
N THR A 176 -2.00 -20.46 28.65
CA THR A 176 -1.09 -19.32 28.61
C THR A 176 -1.50 -18.39 27.48
N VAL A 177 -1.65 -17.11 27.77
CA VAL A 177 -1.92 -16.06 26.78
C VAL A 177 -0.71 -15.17 26.68
N LYS A 178 -0.23 -14.94 25.46
CA LYS A 178 0.96 -14.12 25.18
C LYS A 178 0.62 -13.08 24.13
N LEU A 179 1.14 -11.88 24.27
CA LEU A 179 1.16 -10.90 23.19
C LEU A 179 2.58 -10.79 22.65
N TYR A 180 2.74 -10.97 21.34
CA TYR A 180 3.98 -10.72 20.63
C TYR A 180 3.87 -9.44 19.82
N GLN A 181 4.96 -8.70 19.70
CA GLN A 181 5.13 -7.69 18.66
C GLN A 181 5.57 -8.39 17.37
N ALA A 182 5.11 -7.90 16.21
CA ALA A 182 5.55 -8.41 14.92
C ALA A 182 7.09 -8.52 14.87
N GLU A 183 7.58 -9.65 14.38
CA GLU A 183 9.02 -9.98 14.22
C GLU A 183 9.80 -10.28 15.52
N GLN A 184 9.19 -10.26 16.70
CA GLN A 184 9.86 -10.60 17.96
C GLN A 184 9.56 -12.04 18.42
N GLU A 185 10.60 -12.75 18.86
CA GLU A 185 10.47 -14.09 19.47
C GLU A 185 10.06 -14.03 20.96
N GLU A 186 10.29 -12.92 21.64
CA GLU A 186 9.91 -12.72 23.05
C GLU A 186 8.52 -12.08 23.16
N ALA A 187 7.69 -12.61 24.06
CA ALA A 187 6.38 -12.05 24.34
C ALA A 187 6.52 -10.74 25.14
N LEU A 188 5.85 -9.68 24.69
CA LEU A 188 5.79 -8.39 25.40
C LEU A 188 5.23 -8.55 26.81
N PHE A 189 4.18 -9.35 26.96
CA PHE A 189 3.65 -9.76 28.26
C PHE A 189 2.87 -11.06 28.16
N THR A 190 2.77 -11.76 29.30
CA THR A 190 2.18 -13.10 29.40
C THR A 190 1.21 -13.18 30.58
N ALA A 191 0.04 -13.76 30.36
CA ALA A 191 -0.92 -14.12 31.40
C ALA A 191 -1.12 -15.65 31.43
N ARG A 192 -0.85 -16.27 32.59
CA ARG A 192 -1.04 -17.73 32.78
C ARG A 192 -2.29 -17.98 33.60
N PHE A 193 -3.21 -18.77 33.08
CA PHE A 193 -4.46 -19.18 33.72
C PHE A 193 -4.34 -20.62 34.22
N SER A 194 -4.77 -20.85 35.45
CA SER A 194 -4.79 -22.18 36.08
C SER A 194 -5.95 -22.24 37.07
N PRO A 195 -6.41 -23.42 37.52
CA PRO A 195 -7.48 -23.52 38.52
C PRO A 195 -7.27 -22.70 39.80
N PRO A 196 -6.07 -22.67 40.43
CA PRO A 196 -5.84 -21.83 41.62
C PRO A 196 -5.66 -20.34 41.30
N SER A 197 -5.53 -19.98 40.03
CA SER A 197 -5.30 -18.61 39.58
C SER A 197 -5.99 -18.40 38.24
N CYS A 198 -7.31 -18.24 38.28
CA CYS A 198 -8.18 -18.11 37.10
C CYS A 198 -8.48 -16.65 36.74
N GLY A 199 -8.24 -15.70 37.64
CA GLY A 199 -8.49 -14.27 37.40
C GLY A 199 -9.90 -13.85 37.81
N VAL A 200 -10.42 -12.78 37.20
CA VAL A 200 -11.76 -12.25 37.44
C VAL A 200 -12.64 -12.58 36.24
N GLN A 201 -13.84 -13.08 36.51
CA GLN A 201 -14.81 -13.34 35.47
C GLN A 201 -15.54 -12.03 35.11
N VAL A 202 -15.45 -11.63 33.84
CA VAL A 202 -16.25 -10.55 33.26
C VAL A 202 -16.98 -11.14 32.06
N ASN A 203 -18.32 -11.07 32.07
CA ASN A 203 -19.15 -11.76 31.09
C ASN A 203 -18.83 -13.28 30.99
N LYS A 204 -18.69 -13.82 29.77
CA LYS A 204 -18.32 -15.23 29.49
C LYS A 204 -16.80 -15.44 29.36
N LEU A 205 -15.98 -14.51 29.89
CA LEU A 205 -14.52 -14.55 29.83
C LEU A 205 -13.90 -14.46 31.23
N TRP A 206 -12.73 -15.07 31.38
CA TRP A 206 -11.85 -14.84 32.53
C TRP A 206 -10.72 -13.92 32.13
N TYR A 207 -10.52 -12.84 32.88
CA TYR A 207 -9.46 -11.87 32.64
C TYR A 207 -8.43 -11.83 33.76
N LYS A 208 -7.19 -11.56 33.38
CA LYS A 208 -6.10 -11.24 34.30
C LYS A 208 -5.44 -9.92 33.90
N PRO A 209 -5.14 -9.06 34.89
CA PRO A 209 -4.39 -7.85 34.61
C PRO A 209 -2.99 -8.21 34.12
N VAL A 210 -2.48 -7.39 33.20
CA VAL A 210 -1.11 -7.49 32.67
C VAL A 210 -0.37 -6.17 32.89
N GLU A 211 0.94 -6.19 32.69
CA GLU A 211 1.72 -4.96 32.67
C GLU A 211 1.23 -4.04 31.55
N GLN A 212 1.00 -2.78 31.88
CA GLN A 212 0.37 -1.82 30.99
C GLN A 212 1.43 -1.11 30.16
N PHE A 213 1.43 -1.37 28.86
CA PHE A 213 2.26 -0.67 27.88
C PHE A 213 1.38 0.13 26.91
N ILE A 214 1.86 1.31 26.54
CA ILE A 214 1.25 2.08 25.43
C ILE A 214 1.69 1.41 24.13
N LEU A 215 0.72 0.87 23.40
CA LEU A 215 0.93 0.36 22.05
C LEU A 215 0.75 1.53 21.06
N PRO A 216 1.82 1.95 20.35
CA PRO A 216 1.77 3.11 19.48
C PRO A 216 0.99 2.86 18.18
N GLU A 217 0.73 3.93 17.43
CA GLU A 217 0.20 3.83 16.07
C GLU A 217 1.10 2.95 15.18
N SER A 218 0.48 2.16 14.30
CA SER A 218 1.14 1.16 13.45
C SER A 218 1.81 0.01 14.18
N PHE A 219 1.59 -0.14 15.49
CA PHE A 219 1.96 -1.36 16.20
C PHE A 219 1.18 -2.55 15.62
N GLU A 220 1.89 -3.58 15.20
CA GLU A 220 1.33 -4.87 14.79
C GLU A 220 1.64 -5.90 15.87
N GLY A 221 0.60 -6.52 16.41
CA GLY A 221 0.68 -7.46 17.50
C GLY A 221 -0.05 -8.76 17.19
N THR A 222 0.43 -9.86 17.77
CA THR A 222 -0.24 -11.15 17.69
C THR A 222 -0.52 -11.68 19.10
N VAL A 223 -1.80 -11.86 19.43
CA VAL A 223 -2.22 -12.52 20.66
C VAL A 223 -2.29 -14.02 20.40
N VAL A 224 -1.69 -14.78 21.30
CA VAL A 224 -1.56 -16.23 21.19
C VAL A 224 -2.10 -16.86 22.45
N TRP A 225 -3.02 -17.79 22.29
CA TRP A 225 -3.51 -18.68 23.34
C TRP A 225 -2.90 -20.05 23.16
N GLU A 226 -2.29 -20.59 24.20
CA GLU A 226 -1.66 -21.91 24.24
C GLU A 226 -2.28 -22.73 25.37
N SER A 227 -2.87 -23.88 25.04
CA SER A 227 -3.33 -24.87 26.03
C SER A 227 -2.23 -25.89 26.29
N GLN A 228 -1.95 -26.15 27.57
CA GLN A 228 -1.07 -27.25 27.98
C GLN A 228 -1.82 -28.59 28.10
N ASP A 229 -3.15 -28.55 28.05
CA ASP A 229 -4.01 -29.71 28.23
C ASP A 229 -4.30 -30.42 26.89
N LEU A 230 -4.56 -31.73 26.95
CA LEU A 230 -4.88 -32.54 25.76
C LEU A 230 -6.21 -32.17 25.10
N HIS A 231 -7.12 -31.51 25.83
CA HIS A 231 -8.48 -31.14 25.40
C HIS A 231 -8.58 -29.83 24.60
N GLY A 232 -7.45 -29.24 24.18
CA GLY A 232 -7.42 -28.06 23.30
C GLY A 232 -7.97 -26.77 23.92
N LEU A 233 -8.32 -25.81 23.06
CA LEU A 233 -8.87 -24.50 23.42
C LEU A 233 -10.34 -24.37 23.00
N VAL A 234 -11.13 -23.67 23.81
CA VAL A 234 -12.43 -23.16 23.34
C VAL A 234 -12.13 -21.97 22.44
N SER A 235 -12.39 -22.10 21.13
CA SER A 235 -12.09 -21.03 20.17
C SER A 235 -13.29 -20.70 19.30
N GLY A 236 -13.52 -19.41 19.08
CA GLY A 236 -14.41 -18.88 18.07
C GLY A 236 -13.69 -18.66 16.74
N ASN A 237 -14.40 -18.87 15.64
CA ASN A 237 -13.94 -18.41 14.33
C ASN A 237 -14.00 -16.88 14.29
N LEU A 238 -12.94 -16.22 13.80
CA LEU A 238 -12.85 -14.75 13.71
C LEU A 238 -14.06 -14.11 13.00
N HIS A 239 -14.61 -14.76 11.98
CA HIS A 239 -15.78 -14.26 11.26
C HIS A 239 -17.10 -14.36 12.03
N ARG A 240 -17.12 -15.08 13.15
CA ARG A 240 -18.31 -15.30 14.00
C ARG A 240 -18.22 -14.59 15.36
N VAL A 241 -17.06 -14.01 15.68
CA VAL A 241 -16.83 -13.25 16.91
C VAL A 241 -17.08 -11.78 16.62
N THR A 242 -17.80 -11.11 17.52
CA THR A 242 -18.00 -9.66 17.42
C THR A 242 -16.73 -8.97 17.89
N VAL A 243 -16.10 -8.21 16.99
CA VAL A 243 -14.90 -7.42 17.27
C VAL A 243 -15.33 -6.01 17.66
N HIS A 244 -14.88 -5.56 18.83
CA HIS A 244 -15.05 -4.18 19.29
C HIS A 244 -13.75 -3.44 19.04
N ASP A 245 -13.71 -2.66 17.98
CA ASP A 245 -12.50 -1.94 17.54
C ASP A 245 -12.35 -0.55 18.16
N GLY A 246 -13.22 -0.21 19.11
CA GLY A 246 -13.21 1.08 19.80
C GLY A 246 -13.48 2.27 18.88
N GLY A 247 -14.23 2.08 17.79
CA GLY A 247 -14.52 3.13 16.81
C GLY A 247 -13.50 3.20 15.67
N GLY A 248 -12.78 2.10 15.43
CA GLY A 248 -11.75 1.94 14.41
C GLY A 248 -10.31 2.15 14.87
N VAL A 249 -10.03 2.23 16.18
CA VAL A 249 -8.67 2.46 16.71
C VAL A 249 -7.75 1.24 16.62
N LEU A 250 -8.32 0.07 16.36
CA LEU A 250 -7.60 -1.15 16.05
C LEU A 250 -8.24 -1.85 14.85
N ARG A 251 -7.46 -2.66 14.13
CA ARG A 251 -7.93 -3.50 13.03
C ARG A 251 -7.41 -4.91 13.22
N VAL A 252 -8.30 -5.90 13.19
CA VAL A 252 -7.88 -7.31 13.21
C VAL A 252 -7.40 -7.70 11.81
N ILE A 253 -6.23 -8.32 11.74
CA ILE A 253 -5.60 -8.79 10.49
C ILE A 253 -5.99 -10.26 10.32
N THR A 254 -6.50 -10.62 9.14
CA THR A 254 -6.82 -12.02 8.79
C THR A 254 -5.87 -12.55 7.72
N ALA A 255 -5.66 -13.86 7.65
CA ALA A 255 -4.67 -14.49 6.76
C ALA A 255 -4.90 -14.22 5.24
N GLY A 256 -6.03 -13.62 4.85
CA GLY A 256 -6.33 -13.21 3.48
C GLY A 256 -5.80 -11.82 3.08
N GLU A 257 -5.38 -10.96 4.02
CA GLU A 257 -5.00 -9.57 3.74
C GLU A 257 -3.51 -9.36 3.39
N GLY A 258 -2.88 -10.36 2.76
CA GLY A 258 -1.54 -10.21 2.17
C GLY A 258 -0.37 -10.14 3.16
N ALA A 259 -0.59 -10.50 4.43
CA ALA A 259 0.48 -10.75 5.37
C ALA A 259 1.15 -12.09 5.03
N LEU A 260 2.47 -12.09 4.88
CA LEU A 260 3.23 -13.34 4.91
C LEU A 260 2.99 -13.97 6.29
N PRO A 261 2.55 -15.24 6.38
CA PRO A 261 2.35 -15.87 7.68
C PRO A 261 3.67 -15.81 8.45
N HIS A 262 3.62 -15.32 9.70
CA HIS A 262 4.76 -15.42 10.59
C HIS A 262 5.10 -16.91 10.73
N GLU A 263 6.21 -17.33 10.11
CA GLU A 263 6.65 -18.73 9.97
C GLU A 263 6.89 -19.45 11.32
N PHE A 264 6.79 -18.74 12.45
CA PHE A 264 7.07 -19.26 13.79
C PHE A 264 5.84 -19.73 14.59
N MET A 265 4.62 -19.49 14.10
CA MET A 265 3.40 -19.78 14.86
C MET A 265 2.70 -21.04 14.34
N GLU A 266 3.00 -22.21 14.91
CA GLU A 266 2.21 -23.44 14.73
C GLU A 266 0.83 -23.28 15.42
N GLY A 267 -0.09 -22.52 14.83
CA GLY A 267 -1.40 -22.24 15.40
C GLY A 267 -2.50 -22.06 14.35
N VAL A 268 -3.75 -22.31 14.76
CA VAL A 268 -4.92 -22.06 13.91
C VAL A 268 -5.37 -20.62 14.10
N GLU A 269 -5.65 -19.93 13.00
CA GLU A 269 -6.24 -18.60 13.04
C GLU A 269 -7.63 -18.65 13.72
N GLY A 270 -7.79 -17.87 14.79
CA GLY A 270 -9.02 -17.87 15.57
C GLY A 270 -8.90 -17.04 16.84
N VAL A 271 -9.96 -17.05 17.64
CA VAL A 271 -10.01 -16.32 18.91
C VAL A 271 -10.35 -17.30 20.02
N ALA A 272 -9.46 -17.46 21.01
CA ALA A 272 -9.69 -18.32 22.18
C ALA A 272 -9.87 -17.52 23.48
N GLY A 273 -10.11 -16.22 23.37
CA GLY A 273 -10.31 -15.31 24.50
C GLY A 273 -10.40 -13.86 24.03
N GLY A 274 -9.84 -12.95 24.80
CA GLY A 274 -9.79 -11.55 24.38
C GLY A 274 -8.80 -10.73 25.18
N PHE A 275 -8.81 -9.43 24.96
CA PHE A 275 -8.06 -8.48 25.77
C PHE A 275 -8.92 -7.25 26.03
N ILE A 276 -8.66 -6.61 27.17
CA ILE A 276 -9.29 -5.35 27.56
C ILE A 276 -8.29 -4.24 27.29
N TYR A 277 -8.76 -3.16 26.67
CA TYR A 277 -7.91 -2.02 26.39
C TYR A 277 -8.64 -0.69 26.58
N THR A 278 -7.86 0.38 26.69
CA THR A 278 -8.33 1.77 26.72
C THR A 278 -7.68 2.58 25.62
N ILE A 279 -8.36 3.63 25.15
CA ILE A 279 -7.85 4.55 24.13
C ILE A 279 -7.01 5.63 24.80
N GLN A 280 -5.73 5.73 24.42
CA GLN A 280 -4.84 6.76 24.95
C GLN A 280 -5.20 8.12 24.33
N GLU A 281 -5.32 9.16 25.16
CA GLU A 281 -5.63 10.53 24.72
C GLU A 281 -6.88 10.65 23.82
N GLY A 282 -7.92 9.87 24.10
CA GLY A 282 -9.13 9.82 23.27
C GLY A 282 -9.82 11.18 23.05
N ASP A 283 -9.77 12.10 24.02
CA ASP A 283 -10.31 13.46 23.85
C ASP A 283 -9.55 14.27 22.78
N ALA A 284 -8.23 14.06 22.65
CA ALA A 284 -7.42 14.70 21.62
C ALA A 284 -7.74 14.12 20.23
N LEU A 285 -7.91 12.80 20.15
CA LEU A 285 -8.39 12.12 18.94
C LEU A 285 -9.74 12.68 18.50
N LEU A 286 -10.72 12.78 19.40
CA LEU A 286 -12.05 13.30 19.07
C LEU A 286 -11.99 14.75 18.53
N ARG A 287 -11.19 15.63 19.15
CA ARG A 287 -10.96 17.00 18.65
C ARG A 287 -10.31 17.01 17.26
N SER A 288 -9.36 16.12 17.02
CA SER A 288 -8.75 15.95 15.70
C SER A 288 -9.79 15.51 14.66
N LEU A 289 -10.65 14.53 14.98
CA LEU A 289 -11.71 14.07 14.08
C LEU A 289 -12.73 15.18 13.75
N HIS A 290 -13.11 15.99 14.73
CA HIS A 290 -14.01 17.14 14.51
C HIS A 290 -13.42 18.21 13.58
N SER A 291 -12.10 18.36 13.55
CA SER A 291 -11.42 19.35 12.69
C SER A 291 -11.12 18.83 11.28
N ARG A 292 -11.37 17.54 11.01
CA ARG A 292 -11.13 16.89 9.70
C ARG A 292 -11.83 17.57 8.51
N PRO A 293 -13.09 18.02 8.58
CA PRO A 293 -13.74 18.68 7.44
C PRO A 293 -13.05 19.98 7.03
N GLN A 294 -12.59 20.77 8.01
CA GLN A 294 -11.86 22.02 7.75
C GLN A 294 -10.48 21.73 7.16
N ARG A 295 -9.73 20.79 7.75
CA ARG A 295 -8.42 20.37 7.21
C ARG A 295 -8.53 19.88 5.78
N LEU A 296 -9.55 19.08 5.46
CA LEU A 296 -9.80 18.61 4.11
C LEU A 296 -10.03 19.79 3.15
N ALA A 297 -10.87 20.76 3.52
CA ALA A 297 -11.15 21.91 2.66
C ALA A 297 -9.91 22.78 2.40
N ASP A 298 -9.06 22.98 3.41
CA ASP A 298 -7.82 23.73 3.26
C ASP A 298 -6.76 22.94 2.45
N HIS A 299 -6.68 21.62 2.67
CA HIS A 299 -5.78 20.72 1.94
C HIS A 299 -6.11 20.67 0.43
N ILE A 300 -7.39 20.49 0.07
CA ILE A 300 -7.82 20.48 -1.33
C ILE A 300 -7.47 21.81 -2.03
N ARG A 301 -7.58 22.95 -1.33
CA ARG A 301 -7.17 24.25 -1.87
C ARG A 301 -5.68 24.29 -2.15
N SER A 302 -4.86 23.81 -1.20
CA SER A 302 -3.41 23.73 -1.37
C SER A 302 -3.00 22.79 -2.52
N LEU A 303 -3.70 21.67 -2.71
CA LEU A 303 -3.46 20.77 -3.85
C LEU A 303 -3.73 21.45 -5.19
N HIS A 304 -4.81 22.23 -5.30
CA HIS A 304 -5.11 22.97 -6.53
C HIS A 304 -4.05 24.03 -6.83
N GLU A 305 -3.52 24.71 -5.81
CA GLU A 305 -2.41 25.65 -5.96
C GLU A 305 -1.13 24.93 -6.42
N GLU A 306 -0.82 23.78 -5.83
CA GLU A 306 0.31 22.93 -6.24
C GLU A 306 0.18 22.45 -7.70
N ASP A 307 -1.01 21.99 -8.12
CA ASP A 307 -1.31 21.58 -9.50
C ASP A 307 -1.04 22.73 -10.50
N ALA A 308 -1.45 23.95 -10.15
CA ALA A 308 -1.22 25.13 -10.98
C ALA A 308 0.28 25.44 -11.12
N LEU A 309 1.02 25.41 -10.01
CA LEU A 309 2.46 25.65 -9.99
C LEU A 309 3.25 24.59 -10.77
N LEU A 310 2.86 23.32 -10.66
CA LEU A 310 3.46 22.22 -11.42
C LEU A 310 3.17 22.32 -12.92
N THR A 311 1.96 22.73 -13.29
CA THR A 311 1.59 22.96 -14.69
C THR A 311 2.43 24.08 -15.29
N GLU A 312 2.59 25.18 -14.56
CA GLU A 312 3.48 26.29 -14.95
C GLU A 312 4.92 25.80 -15.10
N GLU A 313 5.48 25.14 -14.08
CA GLU A 313 6.84 24.60 -14.09
C GLU A 313 7.09 23.68 -15.28
N SER A 314 6.16 22.74 -15.54
CA SER A 314 6.26 21.82 -16.67
C SER A 314 6.24 22.56 -18.02
N SER A 315 5.46 23.63 -18.14
CA SER A 315 5.39 24.43 -19.37
C SER A 315 6.67 25.23 -19.63
N VAL A 316 7.30 25.73 -18.56
CA VAL A 316 8.53 26.53 -18.63
C VAL A 316 9.75 25.67 -18.95
N HIS A 317 9.86 24.50 -18.31
CA HIS A 317 11.08 23.68 -18.39
C HIS A 317 10.99 22.51 -19.36
N GLY A 318 9.81 21.95 -19.62
CA GLY A 318 9.63 20.80 -20.52
C GLY A 318 10.38 19.54 -20.09
N ASP A 319 10.83 19.47 -18.84
CA ASP A 319 11.66 18.39 -18.29
C ASP A 319 10.90 17.47 -17.31
N ILE A 320 9.58 17.67 -17.14
CA ILE A 320 8.73 16.87 -16.28
C ILE A 320 7.95 15.84 -17.08
N VAL A 321 7.86 14.61 -16.57
CA VAL A 321 6.96 13.55 -17.03
C VAL A 321 5.97 13.27 -15.91
N PHE A 322 4.71 13.67 -16.11
CA PHE A 322 3.61 13.30 -15.25
C PHE A 322 3.18 11.87 -15.55
N VAL A 323 3.19 11.01 -14.53
CA VAL A 323 2.72 9.62 -14.64
C VAL A 323 1.42 9.45 -13.87
N ASP A 324 0.47 8.67 -14.40
CA ASP A 324 -0.87 8.53 -13.81
C ASP A 324 -0.86 7.67 -12.52
N VAL A 325 -0.42 8.30 -11.43
CA VAL A 325 -0.42 7.77 -10.07
C VAL A 325 -0.69 8.92 -9.10
N VAL A 326 -1.22 8.57 -7.93
CA VAL A 326 -1.24 9.48 -6.79
C VAL A 326 0.16 9.54 -6.19
N ASP A 327 0.78 10.72 -6.15
CA ASP A 327 2.16 10.90 -5.72
C ASP A 327 2.29 10.75 -4.20
N THR A 328 2.60 9.54 -3.78
CA THR A 328 2.88 9.16 -2.40
C THR A 328 4.06 8.19 -2.39
N TYR A 329 4.72 8.07 -1.24
CA TYR A 329 5.88 7.20 -1.11
C TYR A 329 5.54 5.72 -1.42
N ARG A 330 4.39 5.21 -0.96
CA ARG A 330 3.96 3.83 -1.27
C ARG A 330 3.69 3.58 -2.76
N ASN A 331 3.42 4.63 -3.54
CA ASN A 331 3.19 4.53 -4.98
C ASN A 331 4.45 4.72 -5.84
N VAL A 332 5.64 4.89 -5.24
CA VAL A 332 6.91 4.98 -5.98
C VAL A 332 7.13 3.80 -6.95
N PRO A 333 6.83 2.54 -6.61
CA PRO A 333 6.94 1.44 -7.57
C PRO A 333 6.05 1.62 -8.81
N ALA A 334 4.80 2.04 -8.62
CA ALA A 334 3.87 2.32 -9.72
C ALA A 334 4.31 3.53 -10.55
N LYS A 335 4.86 4.57 -9.89
CA LYS A 335 5.43 5.76 -10.51
C LYS A 335 6.59 5.40 -11.45
N LEU A 336 7.53 4.57 -10.98
CA LEU A 336 8.64 4.06 -11.79
C LEU A 336 8.17 3.18 -12.95
N LEU A 337 7.23 2.26 -12.70
CA LEU A 337 6.69 1.39 -13.75
C LEU A 337 6.05 2.19 -14.88
N ASN A 338 5.25 3.20 -14.55
CA ASN A 338 4.63 4.07 -15.55
C ASN A 338 5.68 4.92 -16.30
N PHE A 339 6.75 5.35 -15.62
CA PHE A 339 7.85 6.04 -16.29
C PHE A 339 8.61 5.12 -17.26
N TYR A 340 8.83 3.86 -16.90
CA TYR A 340 9.47 2.89 -17.80
C TYR A 340 8.62 2.67 -19.06
N ARG A 341 7.30 2.55 -18.90
CA ARG A 341 6.36 2.49 -20.02
C ARG A 341 6.49 3.73 -20.92
N TRP A 342 6.40 4.93 -20.33
CA TRP A 342 6.55 6.18 -21.06
C TRP A 342 7.89 6.25 -21.82
N THR A 343 8.99 5.85 -21.18
CA THR A 343 10.32 5.94 -21.80
C THR A 343 10.42 5.03 -23.02
N VAL A 344 9.97 3.78 -22.91
CA VAL A 344 10.00 2.80 -24.03
C VAL A 344 9.08 3.21 -25.18
N GLU A 345 7.94 3.84 -24.88
CA GLU A 345 6.96 4.26 -25.90
C GLU A 345 7.37 5.54 -26.64
N THR A 346 8.11 6.44 -26.00
CA THR A 346 8.37 7.80 -26.51
C THR A 346 9.80 8.03 -26.95
N THR A 347 10.75 7.23 -26.46
CA THR A 347 12.18 7.53 -26.57
C THR A 347 12.95 6.30 -27.05
N SER A 348 13.90 6.51 -27.97
CA SER A 348 14.91 5.50 -28.32
C SER A 348 16.13 5.70 -27.45
N PHE A 349 16.53 4.68 -26.68
CA PHE A 349 17.66 4.79 -25.76
C PHE A 349 18.44 3.48 -25.57
N SER A 350 19.68 3.57 -25.09
CA SER A 350 20.51 2.40 -24.76
C SER A 350 20.43 2.02 -23.28
N LEU A 351 20.54 2.99 -22.36
CA LEU A 351 20.52 2.74 -20.91
C LEU A 351 19.55 3.69 -20.18
N LEU A 352 18.98 3.20 -19.08
CA LEU A 352 18.14 3.98 -18.18
C LEU A 352 18.80 4.09 -16.81
N LEU A 353 18.98 5.32 -16.33
CA LEU A 353 19.48 5.61 -14.99
C LEU A 353 18.33 6.15 -14.14
N LYS A 354 18.04 5.48 -13.02
CA LYS A 354 17.14 5.99 -11.99
C LYS A 354 17.95 6.71 -10.91
N THR A 355 17.48 7.88 -10.48
CA THR A 355 18.00 8.59 -9.31
C THR A 355 16.87 9.29 -8.56
N ASP A 356 17.15 9.78 -7.36
CA ASP A 356 16.26 10.64 -6.58
C ASP A 356 16.66 12.12 -6.75
N ASP A 357 15.77 13.04 -6.39
CA ASP A 357 15.94 14.50 -6.57
C ASP A 357 16.84 15.16 -5.52
N ASP A 358 17.25 14.41 -4.51
CA ASP A 358 18.23 14.78 -3.49
C ASP A 358 19.66 14.30 -3.81
N CYS A 359 19.89 13.82 -5.04
CA CYS A 359 21.18 13.26 -5.48
C CYS A 359 21.92 14.15 -6.50
N TYR A 360 23.25 14.12 -6.43
CA TYR A 360 24.15 14.67 -7.46
C TYR A 360 24.70 13.55 -8.33
N ILE A 361 24.65 13.71 -9.66
CA ILE A 361 25.15 12.74 -10.63
C ILE A 361 26.31 13.32 -11.44
N ASP A 362 27.49 12.70 -11.32
CA ASP A 362 28.63 12.92 -12.21
C ASP A 362 28.46 12.06 -13.48
N LEU A 363 27.84 12.64 -14.51
CA LEU A 363 27.56 11.94 -15.76
C LEU A 363 28.83 11.51 -16.50
N GLU A 364 29.93 12.27 -16.43
CA GLU A 364 31.17 11.88 -17.09
C GLU A 364 31.76 10.61 -16.45
N ALA A 365 31.72 10.53 -15.12
CA ALA A 365 32.12 9.32 -14.40
C ALA A 365 31.20 8.13 -14.74
N VAL A 366 29.89 8.36 -14.90
CA VAL A 366 28.93 7.33 -15.35
C VAL A 366 29.31 6.80 -16.74
N PHE A 367 29.53 7.67 -17.73
CA PHE A 367 29.94 7.25 -19.08
C PHE A 367 31.28 6.52 -19.08
N LYS A 368 32.26 7.02 -18.32
CA LYS A 368 33.55 6.32 -18.14
C LYS A 368 33.34 4.91 -17.59
N ARG A 369 32.42 4.75 -16.64
CA ARG A 369 32.12 3.44 -16.02
C ARG A 369 31.38 2.50 -16.96
N ILE A 370 30.45 3.00 -17.77
CA ILE A 370 29.75 2.27 -18.83
C ILE A 370 30.77 1.67 -19.80
N SER A 371 31.68 2.49 -20.32
CA SER A 371 32.75 2.01 -21.22
C SER A 371 33.70 1.02 -20.55
N GLN A 372 34.09 1.26 -19.29
CA GLN A 372 35.00 0.35 -18.58
C GLN A 372 34.40 -1.02 -18.28
N LYS A 373 33.09 -1.08 -18.04
CA LYS A 373 32.38 -2.31 -17.71
C LYS A 373 31.74 -2.99 -18.92
N ASN A 374 31.88 -2.42 -20.12
CA ASN A 374 31.21 -2.87 -21.35
C ASN A 374 29.70 -3.10 -21.14
N LEU A 375 29.01 -2.11 -20.58
CA LEU A 375 27.56 -2.18 -20.28
C LEU A 375 26.67 -1.97 -21.52
N ASP A 376 27.18 -2.25 -22.72
CA ASP A 376 26.49 -2.00 -23.99
C ASP A 376 25.63 -3.22 -24.42
N GLY A 377 25.64 -4.29 -23.62
CA GLY A 377 24.92 -5.54 -23.87
C GLY A 377 23.48 -5.55 -23.32
N PRO A 378 22.65 -6.52 -23.75
CA PRO A 378 21.31 -6.70 -23.20
C PRO A 378 21.35 -7.17 -21.74
N ASN A 379 20.29 -6.86 -20.98
CA ASN A 379 20.07 -7.34 -19.60
C ASN A 379 21.16 -6.94 -18.60
N VAL A 380 21.76 -5.75 -18.79
CA VAL A 380 22.71 -5.20 -17.83
C VAL A 380 21.99 -4.44 -16.72
N TRP A 381 22.45 -4.61 -15.49
CA TRP A 381 22.06 -3.80 -14.34
C TRP A 381 23.29 -3.51 -13.49
N TRP A 382 23.45 -2.26 -13.09
CA TRP A 382 24.54 -1.82 -12.24
C TRP A 382 24.02 -0.81 -11.21
N GLY A 383 24.30 -1.08 -9.93
CA GLY A 383 24.10 -0.16 -8.81
C GLY A 383 25.43 0.16 -8.11
N LYS A 384 25.41 1.17 -7.26
CA LYS A 384 26.51 1.47 -6.33
C LYS A 384 26.26 0.80 -5.00
#